data_AF-A0A258YKF5-F1
#
_entry.id   AF-A0A258YKF5-F1
#
_cell.length_a   1.000
_cell.length_b   1.000
_cell.length_c   1.000
_cell.angle_alpha   90.00
_cell.angle_beta   90.00
_cell.angle_gamma   90.00
#
_symmetry.space_group_name_H-M   'P 1'
#
loop_
_entity.id
_entity.type
_entity.pdbx_description
1 polymer ?
#
loop_
_entity_poly.entity_id
_entity_poly.type
_entity_poly.pdbx_seq_one_letter_code
_entity_poly.pdbx_strand_id
1 'polypeptide(L)'
;MVKLSFSPIPARRPNAGVPGGPGAGGFGGGRGGFGGGAAATQYRLSGVSNGNYWSGTGEDTAGNKLTWSAKLDSVYLAANTDSSQRRRGGNQRLAKVTFPFDGYGWEEAPKQESILIKNATVWTNEKEGKLVNTDVLLKDGKIAKIGKGLSADGAKTIDGTGKHVTAGIIDEHSHIAAASINEGGQSVTSEVRIADNLNPEDINIYRQLSGGVTSSHILHGSANTIGGQTQLIKLRWGANDEDLKFKGSDGFIKFALGENVKRSSATQGNNRFPDTRMGVAEVLNDAFARAKDYEKAIKLDPKTRRDLELDALVEILNKKRFITCHSYVQSEITAALRVGDKYGFTFNTFTHILEGYKVADKMKVHGASASTFSDWFYYKVEVTDAIAYNAAIMQKVGLNVCINSDDAEMARRLNQEAGKIVRYGGVSEEEALKMVTLNPAKALHVDNKVGSIKVGKDADIVLWSDHPLSIYAKSEKTIVDGIVYWDREKDLEQRKKIQAERFRLTQKLIGEKRTGGPGAVRPAQPSWQILLSCGDHEHEDGLYTVELQEGESKDK
;
A
#
# COMPACT_ATOMS: atom_id res chain seq x y z
N MET A 1 -6.34 -47.98 16.40
CA MET A 1 -6.18 -46.81 17.28
C MET A 1 -4.83 -46.14 17.03
N VAL A 2 -4.73 -44.84 17.32
CA VAL A 2 -3.50 -44.04 17.17
C VAL A 2 -3.20 -43.40 18.52
N LYS A 3 -1.97 -43.53 19.02
CA LYS A 3 -1.53 -42.89 20.27
C LYS A 3 -0.98 -41.50 19.95
N LEU A 4 -1.61 -40.45 20.49
CA LEU A 4 -1.22 -39.05 20.31
C LEU A 4 -0.45 -38.53 21.53
N SER A 5 0.65 -37.83 21.28
CA SER A 5 1.47 -37.15 22.29
C SER A 5 1.59 -35.67 21.94
N PHE A 6 1.47 -34.79 22.93
CA PHE A 6 1.59 -33.34 22.76
C PHE A 6 2.74 -32.80 23.59
N SER A 7 3.38 -31.74 23.11
CA SER A 7 4.37 -30.98 23.86
C SER A 7 4.18 -29.48 23.58
N PRO A 8 4.13 -28.61 24.60
CA PRO A 8 4.10 -27.17 24.38
C PRO A 8 5.35 -26.74 23.63
N ILE A 9 5.24 -25.77 22.70
CA ILE A 9 6.42 -25.10 22.16
C ILE A 9 6.85 -24.07 23.21
N PRO A 10 8.04 -24.19 23.83
CA PRO A 10 8.52 -23.18 24.76
C PRO A 10 8.63 -21.83 24.04
N ALA A 11 8.16 -20.76 24.68
CA ALA A 11 8.47 -19.41 24.20
C ALA A 11 9.99 -19.27 24.12
N ARG A 12 10.50 -18.88 22.94
CA ARG A 12 11.93 -18.66 22.71
C ARG A 12 12.40 -17.58 23.68
N ARG A 13 13.06 -17.97 24.77
CA ARG A 13 13.73 -17.02 25.68
C ARG A 13 14.96 -16.46 24.96
N PRO A 14 15.26 -15.17 25.07
CA PRO A 14 16.57 -14.65 24.70
C PRO A 14 17.65 -15.42 25.48
N ASN A 15 18.73 -15.80 24.80
CA ASN A 15 19.84 -16.55 25.39
C ASN A 15 20.42 -15.81 26.61
N ALA A 16 20.43 -16.46 27.78
CA ALA A 16 21.28 -16.13 28.92
C ALA A 16 21.67 -17.45 29.63
N GLY A 17 22.97 -17.63 29.91
CA GLY A 17 23.60 -18.91 30.25
C GLY A 17 23.36 -19.46 31.67
N VAL A 18 23.55 -20.78 31.78
CA VAL A 18 24.07 -21.71 32.85
C VAL A 18 23.86 -21.39 34.37
N PRO A 19 23.85 -22.40 35.29
CA PRO A 19 22.65 -22.80 36.03
C PRO A 19 22.80 -22.86 37.57
N GLY A 20 21.68 -22.97 38.30
CA GLY A 20 21.71 -23.28 39.73
C GLY A 20 20.38 -23.76 40.32
N GLY A 21 20.35 -25.04 40.72
CA GLY A 21 19.75 -25.57 41.98
C GLY A 21 18.22 -25.56 42.22
N PRO A 22 17.63 -26.64 42.80
CA PRO A 22 16.17 -26.86 42.84
C PRO A 22 15.52 -26.44 44.18
N GLY A 23 14.23 -26.09 44.13
CA GLY A 23 13.41 -25.82 45.32
C GLY A 23 11.92 -26.04 45.08
N ALA A 24 11.28 -26.80 45.96
CA ALA A 24 9.93 -27.36 45.88
C ALA A 24 8.84 -26.48 46.52
N GLY A 25 7.57 -26.89 46.32
CA GLY A 25 6.36 -26.44 47.05
C GLY A 25 5.45 -25.56 46.18
N GLY A 26 4.20 -25.89 45.84
CA GLY A 26 3.20 -26.73 46.49
C GLY A 26 2.21 -25.84 47.24
N PHE A 27 1.11 -25.41 46.61
CA PHE A 27 -0.10 -24.97 47.32
C PHE A 27 -1.34 -25.23 46.47
N GLY A 28 -2.24 -26.05 47.01
CA GLY A 28 -3.58 -26.28 46.51
C GLY A 28 -4.53 -25.15 46.89
N GLY A 29 -5.62 -25.05 46.13
CA GLY A 29 -6.72 -24.13 46.41
C GLY A 29 -7.90 -24.48 45.51
N GLY A 30 -8.69 -25.47 45.91
CA GLY A 30 -9.95 -25.80 45.27
C GLY A 30 -11.07 -24.81 45.65
N ARG A 31 -11.75 -24.27 44.65
CA ARG A 31 -13.15 -23.79 44.66
C ARG A 31 -13.66 -24.09 43.25
N GLY A 32 -14.68 -24.92 43.04
CA GLY A 32 -16.05 -24.75 43.51
C GLY A 32 -16.87 -24.45 42.24
N GLY A 33 -17.56 -25.47 41.72
CA GLY A 33 -18.05 -25.51 40.35
C GLY A 33 -19.26 -24.63 40.05
N PHE A 34 -19.41 -24.33 38.76
CA PHE A 34 -20.70 -24.16 38.10
C PHE A 34 -20.66 -24.94 36.79
N GLY A 35 -21.65 -25.83 36.63
CA GLY A 35 -21.77 -26.75 35.52
C GLY A 35 -22.09 -26.01 34.21
N GLY A 36 -21.20 -26.20 33.24
CA GLY A 36 -21.45 -26.07 31.82
C GLY A 36 -20.56 -27.12 31.16
N GLY A 37 -21.12 -28.06 30.40
CA GLY A 37 -20.38 -29.16 29.81
C GLY A 37 -19.11 -28.67 29.11
N ALA A 38 -17.95 -29.20 29.52
CA ALA A 38 -16.67 -28.84 28.92
C ALA A 38 -16.75 -29.11 27.41
N ALA A 39 -16.63 -28.05 26.60
CA ALA A 39 -16.39 -28.19 25.19
C ALA A 39 -15.13 -29.05 25.03
N ALA A 40 -15.23 -30.17 24.31
CA ALA A 40 -14.08 -31.06 24.10
C ALA A 40 -12.90 -30.24 23.56
N THR A 41 -11.75 -30.31 24.24
CA THR A 41 -10.53 -29.63 23.79
C THR A 41 -10.16 -30.16 22.41
N GLN A 42 -10.32 -29.33 21.38
CA GLN A 42 -9.99 -29.68 20.00
C GLN A 42 -8.63 -29.10 19.62
N TYR A 43 -7.78 -29.93 19.01
CA TYR A 43 -6.47 -29.54 18.52
C TYR A 43 -6.47 -29.51 17.00
N ARG A 44 -5.90 -28.45 16.41
CA ARG A 44 -5.58 -28.42 14.98
C ARG A 44 -4.16 -28.91 14.81
N LEU A 45 -3.98 -30.03 14.11
CA LEU A 45 -2.69 -30.67 13.90
C LEU A 45 -2.30 -30.57 12.42
N SER A 46 -1.07 -30.16 12.14
CA SER A 46 -0.44 -30.19 10.82
C SER A 46 0.87 -30.96 10.92
N GLY A 47 1.23 -31.74 9.91
CA GLY A 47 2.40 -32.59 10.04
C GLY A 47 2.64 -33.49 8.84
N VAL A 48 3.71 -34.26 8.92
CA VAL A 48 4.14 -35.21 7.89
C VAL A 48 3.82 -36.63 8.34
N SER A 49 3.55 -37.50 7.36
CA SER A 49 3.32 -38.93 7.58
C SER A 49 4.52 -39.72 7.06
N ASN A 50 5.09 -40.57 7.91
CA ASN A 50 6.18 -41.48 7.60
C ASN A 50 5.73 -42.92 7.93
N GLY A 51 4.77 -43.45 7.17
CA GLY A 51 4.19 -44.77 7.41
C GLY A 51 3.42 -44.82 8.74
N ASN A 52 3.92 -45.59 9.70
CA ASN A 52 3.26 -45.81 11.00
C ASN A 52 3.50 -44.69 12.02
N TYR A 53 4.20 -43.63 11.63
CA TYR A 53 4.47 -42.46 12.47
C TYR A 53 4.03 -41.17 11.80
N TRP A 54 3.47 -40.26 12.59
CA TRP A 54 3.14 -38.91 12.21
C TRP A 54 3.74 -37.94 13.21
N SER A 55 4.14 -36.75 12.75
CA SER A 55 4.56 -35.67 13.64
C SER A 55 4.40 -34.33 12.97
N GLY A 56 4.31 -33.28 13.80
CA GLY A 56 4.33 -31.91 13.30
C GLY A 56 3.96 -30.90 14.36
N THR A 57 3.41 -29.79 13.91
CA THR A 57 2.98 -28.66 14.74
C THR A 57 1.47 -28.64 14.86
N GLY A 58 0.97 -28.03 15.92
CA GLY A 58 -0.45 -27.87 16.13
C GLY A 58 -0.78 -26.64 16.94
N GLU A 59 -2.07 -26.44 17.13
CA GLU A 59 -2.64 -25.32 17.87
C GLU A 59 -3.77 -25.86 18.74
N ASP A 60 -3.81 -25.43 20.00
CA ASP A 60 -4.90 -25.78 20.94
C ASP A 60 -6.13 -24.86 20.76
N THR A 61 -7.16 -25.07 21.59
CA THR A 61 -8.40 -24.29 21.55
C THR A 61 -8.24 -22.81 21.89
N ALA A 62 -7.10 -22.41 22.45
CA ALA A 62 -6.79 -21.04 22.82
C ALA A 62 -5.81 -20.37 21.85
N GLY A 63 -5.39 -21.07 20.79
CA GLY A 63 -4.46 -20.54 19.80
C GLY A 63 -2.98 -20.76 20.15
N ASN A 64 -2.68 -21.54 21.21
CA ASN A 64 -1.30 -21.77 21.62
C ASN A 64 -0.65 -22.82 20.70
N LYS A 65 0.57 -22.53 20.24
CA LYS A 65 1.34 -23.47 19.42
C LYS A 65 1.86 -24.64 20.26
N LEU A 66 1.75 -25.84 19.71
CA LEU A 66 2.27 -27.09 20.28
C LEU A 66 2.97 -27.92 19.19
N THR A 67 3.77 -28.89 19.60
CA THR A 67 4.19 -29.99 18.72
C THR A 67 3.44 -31.25 19.10
N TRP A 68 3.23 -32.12 18.12
CA TRP A 68 2.57 -33.40 18.33
C TRP A 68 3.31 -34.51 17.59
N SER A 69 3.17 -35.72 18.12
CA SER A 69 3.52 -36.94 17.42
C SER A 69 2.42 -37.97 17.60
N ALA A 70 2.29 -38.85 16.62
CA ALA A 70 1.37 -39.96 16.69
C ALA A 70 1.99 -41.23 16.12
N LYS A 71 1.62 -42.36 16.70
CA LYS A 71 2.04 -43.70 16.24
C LYS A 71 0.81 -44.58 16.03
N LEU A 72 0.79 -45.34 14.93
CA LEU A 72 -0.23 -46.33 14.67
C LEU A 72 -0.08 -47.47 15.69
N ASP A 73 -1.12 -47.68 16.49
CA ASP A 73 -1.11 -48.64 17.59
C ASP A 73 -1.89 -49.92 17.22
N SER A 74 -3.00 -49.77 16.51
CA SER A 74 -3.80 -50.90 15.98
C SER A 74 -4.68 -50.47 14.81
N VAL A 75 -5.18 -51.41 14.00
CA VAL A 75 -6.18 -51.12 12.97
C VAL A 75 -7.58 -51.25 13.58
N TYR A 76 -8.38 -50.19 13.51
CA TYR A 76 -9.76 -50.18 14.01
C TYR A 76 -10.71 -50.62 12.89
N LEU A 77 -11.51 -51.66 13.14
CA LEU A 77 -12.62 -52.07 12.29
C LEU A 77 -13.88 -51.33 12.77
N ALA A 78 -14.48 -50.49 11.93
CA ALA A 78 -15.61 -49.65 12.32
C ALA A 78 -16.90 -50.48 12.46
N ALA A 79 -17.60 -50.29 13.58
CA ALA A 79 -19.00 -50.70 13.75
C ALA A 79 -19.94 -49.60 13.26
N ASN A 80 -21.12 -50.04 12.81
CA ASN A 80 -22.16 -49.26 12.13
C ASN A 80 -22.56 -47.95 12.85
N THR A 81 -22.84 -46.94 12.02
CA THR A 81 -23.25 -45.59 12.38
C THR A 81 -24.64 -45.55 13.02
N ASP A 82 -24.70 -44.96 14.22
CA ASP A 82 -25.94 -44.67 14.94
C ASP A 82 -26.63 -43.42 14.38
N SER A 83 -27.94 -43.52 14.14
CA SER A 83 -28.80 -42.55 13.50
C SER A 83 -29.48 -41.64 14.54
N SER A 84 -28.70 -40.79 15.23
CA SER A 84 -29.30 -39.81 16.13
C SER A 84 -29.76 -38.54 15.38
N GLN A 85 -31.03 -38.22 15.56
CA GLN A 85 -31.75 -37.12 14.93
C GLN A 85 -31.12 -35.75 15.20
N ARG A 86 -31.13 -34.90 14.15
CA ARG A 86 -30.72 -33.49 14.15
C ARG A 86 -31.41 -32.69 15.25
N ARG A 87 -30.66 -32.27 16.28
CA ARG A 87 -30.96 -31.02 16.98
C ARG A 87 -30.47 -29.84 16.15
N ARG A 88 -31.37 -29.22 15.37
CA ARG A 88 -31.18 -27.84 14.89
C ARG A 88 -31.37 -26.91 16.10
N GLY A 89 -30.32 -26.71 16.88
CA GLY A 89 -30.42 -25.96 18.13
C GLY A 89 -29.20 -25.11 18.40
N GLY A 90 -29.30 -23.82 18.04
CA GLY A 90 -28.37 -22.78 18.43
C GLY A 90 -28.50 -21.58 17.52
N ASN A 91 -28.83 -20.41 18.08
CA ASN A 91 -28.76 -19.14 17.36
C ASN A 91 -27.39 -19.05 16.67
N GLN A 92 -27.36 -19.08 15.34
CA GLN A 92 -26.10 -18.90 14.62
C GLN A 92 -25.63 -17.48 14.93
N ARG A 93 -24.53 -17.37 15.68
CA ARG A 93 -23.88 -16.09 15.94
C ARG A 93 -23.29 -15.62 14.62
N LEU A 94 -24.02 -14.76 13.92
CA LEU A 94 -23.57 -14.11 12.69
C LEU A 94 -22.38 -13.21 13.03
N ALA A 95 -21.45 -13.09 12.09
CA ALA A 95 -20.37 -12.11 12.20
C ALA A 95 -21.00 -10.70 12.14
N LYS A 96 -20.34 -9.74 12.78
CA LYS A 96 -20.70 -8.33 12.60
C LYS A 96 -20.31 -7.89 11.19
N VAL A 97 -21.04 -6.94 10.64
CA VAL A 97 -20.68 -6.29 9.38
C VAL A 97 -19.55 -5.29 9.67
N THR A 98 -18.52 -5.32 8.85
CA THR A 98 -17.37 -4.41 8.90
C THR A 98 -17.23 -3.64 7.59
N PHE A 99 -16.52 -2.51 7.63
CA PHE A 99 -16.28 -1.64 6.47
C PHE A 99 -14.78 -1.34 6.32
N PRO A 100 -14.09 -1.81 5.27
CA PRO A 100 -14.62 -2.74 4.25
C PRO A 100 -14.95 -4.10 4.87
N PHE A 101 -15.64 -4.97 4.14
CA PHE A 101 -16.11 -6.26 4.67
C PHE A 101 -14.98 -7.31 4.71
N ASP A 102 -13.93 -7.00 5.48
CA ASP A 102 -12.77 -7.84 5.69
C ASP A 102 -12.36 -7.92 7.18
N GLY A 103 -11.26 -8.62 7.46
CA GLY A 103 -10.75 -8.82 8.82
C GLY A 103 -10.23 -7.55 9.50
N TYR A 104 -9.81 -6.54 8.74
CA TYR A 104 -9.30 -5.26 9.24
C TYR A 104 -10.32 -4.12 9.11
N GLY A 105 -11.54 -4.42 8.70
CA GLY A 105 -12.62 -3.47 8.56
C GLY A 105 -13.15 -2.96 9.89
N TRP A 106 -13.76 -1.78 9.82
CA TRP A 106 -14.36 -1.11 10.95
C TRP A 106 -15.76 -1.63 11.24
N GLU A 107 -16.07 -2.00 12.49
CA GLU A 107 -17.47 -2.20 12.90
C GLU A 107 -18.27 -0.89 12.82
N GLU A 108 -17.61 0.23 13.14
CA GLU A 108 -18.13 1.59 13.01
C GLU A 108 -17.07 2.46 12.35
N ALA A 109 -17.45 3.20 11.30
CA ALA A 109 -16.53 4.07 10.56
C ALA A 109 -15.81 5.06 11.51
N PRO A 110 -14.48 5.24 11.36
CA PRO A 110 -13.73 6.16 12.19
C PRO A 110 -14.21 7.60 11.93
N LYS A 111 -14.28 8.39 13.00
CA LYS A 111 -14.80 9.76 12.96
C LYS A 111 -13.69 10.75 13.23
N GLN A 112 -13.91 11.97 12.77
CA GLN A 112 -13.01 13.08 13.02
C GLN A 112 -13.03 13.44 14.50
N GLU A 113 -11.85 13.65 15.07
CA GLU A 113 -11.66 14.03 16.47
C GLU A 113 -10.85 15.33 16.54
N SER A 114 -11.07 16.13 17.58
CA SER A 114 -10.08 17.15 17.95
C SER A 114 -8.93 16.45 18.67
N ILE A 115 -7.70 16.60 18.19
CA ILE A 115 -6.52 15.90 18.70
C ILE A 115 -5.45 16.92 19.05
N LEU A 116 -4.92 16.87 20.26
CA LEU A 116 -3.78 17.66 20.69
C LEU A 116 -2.59 16.75 20.93
N ILE A 117 -1.62 16.77 20.01
CA ILE A 117 -0.35 16.07 20.18
C ILE A 117 0.57 16.99 20.97
N LYS A 118 1.09 16.55 22.11
CA LYS A 118 1.91 17.38 23.00
C LYS A 118 3.37 16.96 23.00
N ASN A 119 4.27 17.94 23.13
CA ASN A 119 5.69 17.73 23.41
C ASN A 119 6.45 16.84 22.39
N ALA A 120 6.10 16.95 21.11
CA ALA A 120 6.77 16.20 20.05
C ALA A 120 7.94 16.95 19.41
N THR A 121 8.77 16.23 18.67
CA THR A 121 9.66 16.83 17.66
C THR A 121 8.91 16.92 16.32
N VAL A 122 8.52 18.13 15.92
CA VAL A 122 7.68 18.40 14.74
C VAL A 122 8.56 18.78 13.55
N TRP A 123 8.48 18.01 12.47
CA TRP A 123 9.15 18.29 11.20
C TRP A 123 8.20 19.05 10.28
N THR A 124 8.39 20.36 10.16
CA THR A 124 7.39 21.20 9.49
C THR A 124 7.42 21.06 7.98
N ASN A 125 8.58 20.78 7.37
CA ASN A 125 8.86 20.98 5.94
C ASN A 125 8.60 22.41 5.44
N GLU A 126 8.52 23.37 6.36
CA GLU A 126 8.40 24.80 6.09
C GLU A 126 9.70 25.50 6.48
N LYS A 127 9.72 26.83 6.42
CA LYS A 127 10.88 27.64 6.82
C LYS A 127 11.26 27.45 8.29
N GLU A 128 10.32 27.06 9.13
CA GLU A 128 10.50 26.80 10.55
C GLU A 128 11.35 25.54 10.83
N GLY A 129 11.52 24.66 9.84
CA GLY A 129 12.33 23.45 9.95
C GLY A 129 11.83 22.48 11.02
N LYS A 130 12.75 21.97 11.84
CA LYS A 130 12.46 21.07 12.96
C LYS A 130 12.19 21.82 14.27
N LEU A 131 11.01 21.63 14.86
CA LEU A 131 10.59 22.22 16.13
C LEU A 131 10.59 21.18 17.26
N VAL A 132 11.32 21.43 18.34
CA VAL A 132 11.39 20.53 19.51
C VAL A 132 10.41 20.94 20.61
N ASN A 133 9.94 19.96 21.40
CA ASN A 133 9.00 20.14 22.52
C ASN A 133 7.78 20.98 22.10
N THR A 134 7.18 20.60 20.98
CA THR A 134 6.14 21.37 20.31
C THR A 134 4.84 20.58 20.28
N ASP A 135 3.74 21.31 20.49
CA ASP A 135 2.38 20.81 20.46
C ASP A 135 1.74 21.12 19.10
N VAL A 136 0.89 20.22 18.61
CA VAL A 136 0.11 20.35 17.38
C VAL A 136 -1.35 20.06 17.67
N LEU A 137 -2.22 21.04 17.43
CA LEU A 137 -3.67 20.90 17.55
C LEU A 137 -4.27 20.61 16.17
N LEU A 138 -4.92 19.46 16.05
CA LEU A 138 -5.75 19.08 14.92
C LEU A 138 -7.21 19.31 15.30
N LYS A 139 -7.93 20.05 14.48
CA LYS A 139 -9.34 20.36 14.70
C LYS A 139 -10.03 20.59 13.36
N ASP A 140 -11.26 20.12 13.23
CA ASP A 140 -12.09 20.29 12.04
C ASP A 140 -11.40 19.80 10.74
N GLY A 141 -10.63 18.71 10.86
CA GLY A 141 -9.88 18.10 9.76
C GLY A 141 -8.64 18.89 9.33
N LYS A 142 -8.25 19.92 10.08
CA LYS A 142 -7.14 20.83 9.77
C LYS A 142 -6.12 20.90 10.90
N ILE A 143 -4.91 21.32 10.54
CA ILE A 143 -3.90 21.76 11.50
C ILE A 143 -4.32 23.15 12.00
N ALA A 144 -4.83 23.24 13.22
CA ALA A 144 -5.41 24.46 13.76
C ALA A 144 -4.38 25.35 14.47
N LYS A 145 -3.47 24.76 15.23
CA LYS A 145 -2.41 25.48 15.97
C LYS A 145 -1.14 24.65 16.07
N ILE A 146 0.01 25.33 16.07
CA ILE A 146 1.33 24.76 16.32
C ILE A 146 2.00 25.70 17.33
N GLY A 147 2.56 25.17 18.41
CA GLY A 147 3.19 26.01 19.44
C GLY A 147 3.51 25.23 20.71
N LYS A 148 3.91 25.92 21.77
CA LYS A 148 4.22 25.29 23.07
C LYS A 148 3.11 25.58 24.09
N GLY A 149 2.83 24.61 24.95
CA GLY A 149 1.90 24.80 26.06
C GLY A 149 0.46 25.01 25.59
N LEU A 150 0.08 24.39 24.46
CA LEU A 150 -1.28 24.49 23.94
C LEU A 150 -2.24 23.75 24.88
N SER A 151 -3.43 24.32 25.05
CA SER A 151 -4.60 23.67 25.65
C SER A 151 -5.75 23.67 24.66
N ALA A 152 -6.55 22.61 24.68
CA ALA A 152 -7.73 22.47 23.84
C ALA A 152 -8.77 21.63 24.58
N ASP A 153 -9.85 22.26 25.01
CA ASP A 153 -10.93 21.59 25.74
C ASP A 153 -11.62 20.55 24.85
N GLY A 154 -11.88 19.37 25.41
CA GLY A 154 -12.50 18.25 24.70
C GLY A 154 -11.63 17.60 23.62
N ALA A 155 -10.39 18.07 23.40
CA ALA A 155 -9.46 17.43 22.48
C ALA A 155 -8.82 16.19 23.13
N LYS A 156 -8.75 15.11 22.36
CA LYS A 156 -7.99 13.92 22.72
C LYS A 156 -6.51 14.28 22.78
N THR A 157 -5.91 14.15 23.96
CA THR A 157 -4.49 14.44 24.14
C THR A 157 -3.66 13.20 23.82
N ILE A 158 -2.61 13.38 23.02
CA ILE A 158 -1.63 12.36 22.68
C ILE A 158 -0.26 12.83 23.17
N ASP A 159 0.41 11.99 23.97
CA ASP A 159 1.78 12.27 24.39
C ASP A 159 2.78 11.96 23.26
N GLY A 160 3.43 13.02 22.78
CA GLY A 160 4.47 13.02 21.78
C GLY A 160 5.89 13.07 22.36
N THR A 161 6.07 12.97 23.67
CA THR A 161 7.40 12.98 24.31
C THR A 161 8.28 11.88 23.72
N GLY A 162 9.47 12.26 23.22
CA GLY A 162 10.41 11.33 22.57
C GLY A 162 9.97 10.85 21.17
N LYS A 163 8.84 11.35 20.64
CA LYS A 163 8.28 10.98 19.34
C LYS A 163 8.44 12.09 18.32
N HIS A 164 8.25 11.74 17.05
CA HIS A 164 8.35 12.67 15.94
C HIS A 164 7.00 12.83 15.23
N VAL A 165 6.68 14.04 14.80
CA VAL A 165 5.48 14.34 14.00
C VAL A 165 5.92 14.85 12.64
N THR A 166 5.40 14.26 11.57
CA THR A 166 5.64 14.69 10.18
C THR A 166 4.29 14.91 9.48
N ALA A 167 4.32 15.63 8.34
CA ALA A 167 3.23 15.51 7.39
C ALA A 167 3.09 14.06 6.92
N GLY A 168 1.88 13.70 6.51
CA GLY A 168 1.58 12.44 5.84
C GLY A 168 2.49 12.20 4.64
N ILE A 169 2.97 10.97 4.49
CA ILE A 169 3.70 10.56 3.29
C ILE A 169 2.73 10.55 2.10
N ILE A 170 3.23 10.97 0.94
CA ILE A 170 2.50 10.98 -0.32
C ILE A 170 3.30 10.17 -1.34
N ASP A 171 2.69 9.10 -1.84
CA ASP A 171 3.26 8.30 -2.91
C ASP A 171 2.85 8.87 -4.27
N GLU A 172 3.80 9.43 -5.02
CA GLU A 172 3.52 10.04 -6.33
C GLU A 172 3.30 9.02 -7.43
N HIS A 173 3.71 7.75 -7.24
CA HIS A 173 3.46 6.71 -8.23
C HIS A 173 3.09 5.39 -7.58
N SER A 174 1.82 5.01 -7.70
CA SER A 174 1.30 3.76 -7.17
C SER A 174 0.27 3.08 -8.09
N HIS A 175 0.06 1.79 -7.83
CA HIS A 175 -0.91 0.94 -8.54
C HIS A 175 -1.89 0.22 -7.59
N ILE A 176 -1.90 0.60 -6.31
CA ILE A 176 -2.87 0.08 -5.34
C ILE A 176 -4.27 0.65 -5.58
N ALA A 177 -5.27 0.05 -4.93
CA ALA A 177 -6.65 0.53 -4.93
C ALA A 177 -7.26 0.69 -6.33
N ALA A 178 -6.81 -0.10 -7.31
CA ALA A 178 -7.38 -0.22 -8.63
C ALA A 178 -7.62 -1.71 -8.94
N ALA A 179 -8.70 -2.04 -9.65
CA ALA A 179 -8.97 -3.42 -10.03
C ALA A 179 -8.28 -3.86 -11.35
N SER A 180 -7.68 -2.92 -12.09
CA SER A 180 -6.97 -3.10 -13.37
C SER A 180 -6.14 -1.84 -13.65
N ILE A 181 -5.00 -1.98 -14.34
CA ILE A 181 -4.01 -0.89 -14.49
C ILE A 181 -3.81 -0.41 -15.93
N ASN A 182 -3.82 -1.28 -16.94
CA ASN A 182 -3.54 -0.88 -18.33
C ASN A 182 -4.64 -1.35 -19.30
N GLU A 183 -5.01 -0.48 -20.24
CA GLU A 183 -5.79 -0.87 -21.43
C GLU A 183 -4.83 -1.26 -22.55
N GLY A 184 -4.37 -2.51 -22.52
CA GLY A 184 -3.24 -2.95 -23.33
C GLY A 184 -3.47 -3.03 -24.84
N GLY A 185 -4.71 -2.89 -25.33
CA GLY A 185 -5.08 -3.11 -26.73
C GLY A 185 -4.63 -2.02 -27.71
N GLN A 186 -4.41 -0.79 -27.25
CA GLN A 186 -4.09 0.38 -28.08
C GLN A 186 -2.88 1.14 -27.52
N SER A 187 -2.27 2.05 -28.27
CA SER A 187 -1.10 2.83 -27.77
C SER A 187 -1.46 4.19 -27.21
N VAL A 188 -2.64 4.69 -27.58
CA VAL A 188 -3.27 5.89 -27.05
C VAL A 188 -4.62 5.48 -26.51
N THR A 189 -4.81 5.66 -25.20
CA THR A 189 -6.03 5.32 -24.46
C THR A 189 -6.35 6.44 -23.46
N SER A 190 -6.27 7.70 -23.91
CA SER A 190 -6.39 8.88 -23.04
C SER A 190 -7.80 9.10 -22.46
N GLU A 191 -8.80 8.40 -22.98
CA GLU A 191 -10.19 8.42 -22.55
C GLU A 191 -10.44 7.59 -21.28
N VAL A 192 -9.66 6.52 -21.03
CA VAL A 192 -9.86 5.64 -19.88
C VAL A 192 -9.32 6.25 -18.59
N ARG A 193 -9.89 5.85 -17.45
CA ARG A 193 -9.68 6.52 -16.17
C ARG A 193 -9.54 5.51 -15.04
N ILE A 194 -8.49 5.66 -14.24
CA ILE A 194 -8.36 4.94 -12.97
C ILE A 194 -9.54 5.22 -12.04
N ALA A 195 -10.11 6.43 -12.11
CA ALA A 195 -11.25 6.85 -11.31
C ALA A 195 -12.50 5.99 -11.50
N ASP A 196 -12.64 5.32 -12.64
CA ASP A 196 -13.79 4.45 -12.97
C ASP A 196 -13.57 3.00 -12.50
N ASN A 197 -12.42 2.71 -11.87
CA ASN A 197 -11.94 1.38 -11.56
C ASN A 197 -11.26 1.28 -10.18
N LEU A 198 -11.59 2.18 -9.27
CA LEU A 198 -11.04 2.17 -7.91
C LEU A 198 -11.58 0.97 -7.13
N ASN A 199 -10.69 0.30 -6.40
CA ASN A 199 -11.01 -0.76 -5.45
C ASN A 199 -10.82 -0.24 -4.01
N PRO A 200 -11.90 0.18 -3.32
CA PRO A 200 -11.79 0.68 -1.96
C PRO A 200 -11.49 -0.39 -0.90
N GLU A 201 -11.60 -1.67 -1.26
CA GLU A 201 -11.34 -2.80 -0.37
C GLU A 201 -9.91 -3.34 -0.50
N ASP A 202 -9.04 -2.68 -1.26
CA ASP A 202 -7.64 -3.09 -1.36
C ASP A 202 -6.93 -2.91 0.00
N ILE A 203 -6.60 -4.04 0.63
CA ILE A 203 -5.86 -4.11 1.90
C ILE A 203 -4.56 -3.31 1.89
N ASN A 204 -3.99 -3.01 0.72
CA ASN A 204 -2.81 -2.18 0.63
C ASN A 204 -3.06 -0.73 1.08
N ILE A 205 -4.30 -0.23 1.07
CA ILE A 205 -4.67 1.05 1.69
C ILE A 205 -4.36 1.00 3.20
N TYR A 206 -4.87 -0.02 3.90
CA TYR A 206 -4.62 -0.23 5.33
C TYR A 206 -3.14 -0.43 5.65
N ARG A 207 -2.44 -1.20 4.80
CA ARG A 207 -1.02 -1.48 4.95
C ARG A 207 -0.15 -0.23 4.71
N GLN A 208 -0.45 0.59 3.72
CA GLN A 208 0.29 1.84 3.46
C GLN A 208 0.07 2.86 4.58
N LEU A 209 -1.15 2.94 5.15
CA LEU A 209 -1.39 3.72 6.37
C LEU A 209 -0.45 3.32 7.52
N SER A 210 -0.13 2.03 7.69
CA SER A 210 0.82 1.58 8.71
C SER A 210 2.27 2.06 8.51
N GLY A 211 2.59 2.48 7.27
CA GLY A 211 3.87 3.08 6.87
C GLY A 211 3.86 4.61 6.90
N GLY A 212 2.76 5.24 7.35
CA GLY A 212 2.65 6.70 7.39
C GLY A 212 2.19 7.34 6.06
N VAL A 213 1.81 6.55 5.06
CA VAL A 213 1.25 7.06 3.81
C VAL A 213 -0.19 7.52 4.05
N THR A 214 -0.52 8.70 3.52
CA THR A 214 -1.83 9.34 3.67
C THR A 214 -2.53 9.60 2.35
N SER A 215 -1.75 9.72 1.27
CA SER A 215 -2.25 9.94 -0.09
C SER A 215 -1.38 9.16 -1.08
N SER A 216 -2.00 8.66 -2.14
CA SER A 216 -1.31 7.96 -3.21
C SER A 216 -1.88 8.41 -4.55
N HIS A 217 -1.02 8.69 -5.52
CA HIS A 217 -1.42 8.91 -6.90
C HIS A 217 -1.49 7.56 -7.59
N ILE A 218 -2.67 7.18 -8.06
CA ILE A 218 -2.93 5.88 -8.70
C ILE A 218 -2.92 6.08 -10.20
N LEU A 219 -2.03 5.36 -10.89
CA LEU A 219 -1.75 5.57 -12.30
C LEU A 219 -2.04 4.31 -13.11
N HIS A 220 -2.27 4.53 -14.41
CA HIS A 220 -2.00 3.49 -15.38
C HIS A 220 -0.51 3.09 -15.32
N GLY A 221 -0.19 1.93 -15.84
CA GLY A 221 1.17 1.41 -15.92
C GLY A 221 1.97 2.06 -17.06
N SER A 222 2.83 1.27 -17.70
CA SER A 222 3.71 1.65 -18.80
C SER A 222 3.49 0.80 -20.04
N ALA A 223 2.31 0.20 -20.18
CA ALA A 223 1.97 -0.64 -21.32
C ALA A 223 1.63 0.17 -22.59
N ASN A 224 1.32 1.47 -22.47
CA ASN A 224 0.86 2.35 -23.55
C ASN A 224 1.73 3.61 -23.61
N THR A 225 1.94 4.17 -24.81
CA THR A 225 2.64 5.45 -24.94
C THR A 225 1.84 6.58 -24.28
N ILE A 226 0.52 6.60 -24.46
CA ILE A 226 -0.44 7.43 -23.73
C ILE A 226 -1.44 6.48 -23.07
N GLY A 227 -1.33 6.27 -21.76
CA GLY A 227 -2.06 5.21 -21.05
C GLY A 227 -3.45 5.59 -20.58
N GLY A 228 -3.63 6.75 -19.97
CA GLY A 228 -4.96 7.15 -19.50
C GLY A 228 -4.92 8.00 -18.23
N GLN A 229 -6.10 8.49 -17.86
CA GLN A 229 -6.27 9.45 -16.77
C GLN A 229 -6.05 8.78 -15.42
N THR A 230 -5.23 9.41 -14.59
CA THR A 230 -4.82 8.91 -13.27
C THR A 230 -5.70 9.50 -12.17
N GLN A 231 -5.70 8.93 -10.96
CA GLN A 231 -6.50 9.40 -9.85
C GLN A 231 -5.66 9.60 -8.59
N LEU A 232 -5.66 10.81 -8.02
CA LEU A 232 -5.10 11.05 -6.69
C LEU A 232 -6.14 10.65 -5.63
N ILE A 233 -5.74 9.85 -4.65
CA ILE A 233 -6.60 9.42 -3.54
C ILE A 233 -6.00 9.81 -2.19
N LYS A 234 -6.86 9.97 -1.19
CA LYS A 234 -6.48 9.91 0.23
C LYS A 234 -6.80 8.52 0.77
N LEU A 235 -5.92 7.97 1.60
CA LEU A 235 -6.05 6.62 2.13
C LEU A 235 -7.07 6.58 3.29
N ARG A 236 -8.36 6.61 2.94
CA ARG A 236 -9.48 6.57 3.89
C ARG A 236 -10.02 5.14 4.01
N TRP A 237 -9.30 4.27 4.73
CA TRP A 237 -9.68 2.86 4.88
C TRP A 237 -11.12 2.68 5.38
N GLY A 238 -11.96 1.98 4.60
CA GLY A 238 -13.39 1.80 4.85
C GLY A 238 -14.33 2.81 4.18
N ALA A 239 -13.80 3.77 3.42
CA ALA A 239 -14.58 4.62 2.53
C ALA A 239 -14.96 3.89 1.23
N ASN A 240 -15.94 4.41 0.49
CA ASN A 240 -16.22 3.97 -0.88
C ASN A 240 -15.21 4.60 -1.88
N ASP A 241 -15.30 4.19 -3.14
CA ASP A 241 -14.48 4.66 -4.25
C ASP A 241 -14.51 6.18 -4.45
N GLU A 242 -15.68 6.81 -4.43
CA GLU A 242 -15.81 8.26 -4.56
C GLU A 242 -15.18 9.02 -3.39
N ASP A 243 -15.36 8.51 -2.17
CA ASP A 243 -14.83 9.11 -0.96
C ASP A 243 -13.34 8.84 -0.78
N LEU A 244 -12.70 7.96 -1.55
CA LEU A 244 -11.24 7.88 -1.64
C LEU A 244 -10.63 9.04 -2.44
N LYS A 245 -11.36 9.60 -3.41
CA LYS A 245 -10.82 10.63 -4.31
C LYS A 245 -10.36 11.87 -3.54
N PHE A 246 -9.22 12.41 -3.97
CA PHE A 246 -8.73 13.68 -3.44
C PHE A 246 -9.55 14.82 -4.02
N LYS A 247 -10.46 15.40 -3.23
CA LYS A 247 -11.39 16.42 -3.72
C LYS A 247 -10.69 17.71 -4.17
N GLY A 248 -10.99 18.12 -5.39
CA GLY A 248 -10.43 19.33 -6.01
C GLY A 248 -8.92 19.25 -6.22
N SER A 249 -8.40 18.09 -6.62
CA SER A 249 -7.09 17.96 -7.26
C SER A 249 -7.20 18.22 -8.77
N ASP A 250 -6.10 18.61 -9.39
CA ASP A 250 -6.01 18.70 -10.84
C ASP A 250 -6.14 17.33 -11.52
N GLY A 251 -6.48 17.33 -12.81
CA GLY A 251 -6.48 16.13 -13.64
C GLY A 251 -5.07 15.76 -14.10
N PHE A 252 -4.71 14.49 -13.97
CA PHE A 252 -3.42 13.96 -14.43
C PHE A 252 -3.62 12.81 -15.43
N ILE A 253 -2.59 12.52 -16.23
CA ILE A 253 -2.60 11.46 -17.24
C ILE A 253 -1.23 10.79 -17.34
N LYS A 254 -1.24 9.46 -17.44
CA LYS A 254 -0.04 8.64 -17.54
C LYS A 254 0.42 8.52 -18.99
N PHE A 255 1.69 8.82 -19.21
CA PHE A 255 2.44 8.55 -20.43
C PHE A 255 3.55 7.55 -20.12
N ALA A 256 4.08 6.87 -21.14
CA ALA A 256 5.27 6.04 -20.97
C ALA A 256 6.17 6.04 -22.19
N LEU A 257 7.46 5.93 -21.91
CA LEU A 257 8.56 5.78 -22.86
C LEU A 257 9.24 4.42 -22.62
N GLY A 258 10.30 4.10 -23.36
CA GLY A 258 11.17 2.98 -23.02
C GLY A 258 10.79 1.63 -23.63
N GLU A 259 11.37 0.59 -23.04
CA GLU A 259 11.23 -0.80 -23.45
C GLU A 259 9.82 -1.34 -23.30
N ASN A 260 9.01 -0.82 -22.37
CA ASN A 260 7.68 -1.38 -22.09
C ASN A 260 6.65 -1.02 -23.18
N VAL A 261 6.74 0.20 -23.70
CA VAL A 261 5.78 0.68 -24.71
C VAL A 261 6.12 0.19 -26.11
N LYS A 262 7.42 0.01 -26.41
CA LYS A 262 7.87 -0.70 -27.62
C LYS A 262 7.82 -2.20 -27.33
N ARG A 263 6.73 -2.88 -27.67
CA ARG A 263 6.53 -4.30 -27.30
C ARG A 263 7.33 -5.28 -28.19
N SER A 264 8.58 -4.93 -28.51
CA SER A 264 9.47 -5.65 -29.43
C SER A 264 9.88 -7.04 -28.92
N SER A 265 9.66 -7.32 -27.63
CA SER A 265 9.98 -8.60 -26.98
C SER A 265 8.78 -9.53 -26.82
N ALA A 266 7.59 -9.17 -27.32
CA ALA A 266 6.39 -10.00 -27.20
C ALA A 266 6.54 -11.31 -28.01
N THR A 267 6.53 -12.44 -27.30
CA THR A 267 6.81 -13.78 -27.84
C THR A 267 5.75 -14.30 -28.82
N GLN A 268 4.53 -13.76 -28.79
CA GLN A 268 3.41 -14.18 -29.66
C GLN A 268 3.19 -13.27 -30.87
N GLY A 269 4.13 -12.36 -31.15
CA GLY A 269 3.99 -11.34 -32.20
C GLY A 269 3.23 -10.11 -31.70
N ASN A 270 3.78 -8.92 -31.97
CA ASN A 270 3.17 -7.65 -31.61
C ASN A 270 2.68 -6.94 -32.89
N ASN A 271 1.37 -6.86 -33.08
CA ASN A 271 0.75 -6.11 -34.18
C ASN A 271 0.41 -4.65 -33.79
N ARG A 272 0.72 -4.24 -32.55
CA ARG A 272 0.42 -2.91 -32.03
C ARG A 272 1.61 -1.97 -32.27
N PHE A 273 1.39 -0.89 -33.03
CA PHE A 273 2.35 0.20 -33.16
C PHE A 273 2.44 0.98 -31.83
N PRO A 274 3.62 1.28 -31.26
CA PRO A 274 4.93 1.20 -31.88
C PRO A 274 5.77 -0.02 -31.45
N ASP A 275 6.69 -0.43 -32.31
CA ASP A 275 7.67 -1.48 -32.01
C ASP A 275 9.11 -0.94 -31.87
N THR A 276 9.29 0.37 -31.96
CA THR A 276 10.58 1.04 -31.86
C THR A 276 10.47 2.33 -31.05
N ARG A 277 11.60 2.82 -30.51
CA ARG A 277 11.66 4.13 -29.82
C ARG A 277 11.29 5.29 -30.75
N MET A 278 11.59 5.19 -32.04
CA MET A 278 11.15 6.18 -33.04
C MET A 278 9.63 6.19 -33.18
N GLY A 279 9.02 5.00 -33.20
CA GLY A 279 7.56 4.86 -33.23
C GLY A 279 6.90 5.47 -32.00
N VAL A 280 7.50 5.36 -30.80
CA VAL A 280 6.98 6.02 -29.59
C VAL A 280 6.90 7.53 -29.77
N ALA A 281 7.96 8.14 -30.30
CA ALA A 281 7.95 9.58 -30.59
C ALA A 281 6.89 9.94 -31.64
N GLU A 282 6.69 9.09 -32.66
CA GLU A 282 5.66 9.31 -33.67
C GLU A 282 4.24 9.20 -33.11
N VAL A 283 3.96 8.24 -32.22
CA VAL A 283 2.67 8.15 -31.52
C VAL A 283 2.33 9.45 -30.81
N LEU A 284 3.30 10.05 -30.11
CA LEU A 284 3.09 11.34 -29.44
C LEU A 284 2.84 12.47 -30.46
N ASN A 285 3.59 12.49 -31.57
CA ASN A 285 3.42 13.52 -32.60
C ASN A 285 2.05 13.44 -33.29
N ASP A 286 1.61 12.23 -33.68
CA ASP A 286 0.31 11.99 -34.30
C ASP A 286 -0.83 12.39 -33.36
N ALA A 287 -0.79 11.89 -32.11
CA ALA A 287 -1.84 12.13 -31.12
C ALA A 287 -2.07 13.64 -30.88
N PHE A 288 -1.01 14.43 -30.70
CA PHE A 288 -1.15 15.87 -30.47
C PHE A 288 -1.41 16.68 -31.76
N ALA A 289 -1.02 16.19 -32.93
CA ALA A 289 -1.45 16.79 -34.20
C ALA A 289 -2.98 16.64 -34.37
N ARG A 290 -3.49 15.41 -34.17
CA ARG A 290 -4.93 15.11 -34.18
C ARG A 290 -5.69 15.93 -33.14
N ALA A 291 -5.19 16.03 -31.92
CA ALA A 291 -5.81 16.84 -30.87
C ALA A 291 -5.90 18.32 -31.25
N LYS A 292 -4.86 18.90 -31.88
CA LYS A 292 -4.86 20.29 -32.34
C LYS A 292 -5.86 20.52 -33.47
N ASP A 293 -5.99 19.58 -34.40
CA ASP A 293 -6.96 19.69 -35.49
C ASP A 293 -8.39 19.49 -35.01
N TYR A 294 -8.61 18.55 -34.09
CA TYR A 294 -9.88 18.38 -33.39
C TYR A 294 -10.28 19.64 -32.62
N GLU A 295 -9.36 20.27 -31.88
CA GLU A 295 -9.64 21.51 -31.16
C GLU A 295 -10.09 22.64 -32.11
N LYS A 296 -9.45 22.76 -33.29
CA LYS A 296 -9.89 23.74 -34.31
C LYS A 296 -11.29 23.41 -34.83
N ALA A 297 -11.58 22.13 -35.07
CA ALA A 297 -12.87 21.69 -35.60
C ALA A 297 -14.02 21.99 -34.62
N ILE A 298 -13.87 21.64 -33.33
CA ILE A 298 -14.90 21.91 -32.31
C ILE A 298 -15.11 23.42 -32.08
N LYS A 299 -14.07 24.26 -32.26
CA LYS A 299 -14.18 25.72 -32.18
C LYS A 299 -14.90 26.31 -33.39
N LEU A 300 -14.77 25.69 -34.56
CA LEU A 300 -15.42 26.14 -35.80
C LEU A 300 -16.90 25.71 -35.86
N ASP A 301 -17.18 24.46 -35.49
CA ASP A 301 -18.54 23.91 -35.47
C ASP A 301 -18.80 23.16 -34.14
N PRO A 302 -19.68 23.70 -33.27
CA PRO A 302 -20.11 23.04 -32.05
C PRO A 302 -20.79 21.68 -32.25
N LYS A 303 -21.21 21.34 -33.48
CA LYS A 303 -21.78 20.03 -33.84
C LYS A 303 -20.72 18.99 -34.23
N THR A 304 -19.44 19.37 -34.28
CA THR A 304 -18.33 18.43 -34.48
C THR A 304 -18.49 17.25 -33.52
N ARG A 305 -18.38 16.02 -34.05
CA ARG A 305 -18.50 14.81 -33.23
C ARG A 305 -17.45 14.85 -32.13
N ARG A 306 -17.91 14.70 -30.89
CA ARG A 306 -17.06 14.61 -29.71
C ARG A 306 -16.21 13.33 -29.73
N ASP A 307 -14.93 13.47 -29.42
CA ASP A 307 -13.96 12.39 -29.29
C ASP A 307 -13.31 12.45 -27.90
N LEU A 308 -13.54 11.41 -27.08
CA LEU A 308 -13.08 11.40 -25.68
C LEU A 308 -11.58 11.20 -25.54
N GLU A 309 -10.93 10.51 -26.50
CA GLU A 309 -9.48 10.35 -26.55
C GLU A 309 -8.86 11.73 -26.75
N LEU A 310 -9.34 12.46 -27.77
CA LEU A 310 -8.82 13.78 -28.13
C LEU A 310 -9.22 14.87 -27.14
N ASP A 311 -10.39 14.80 -26.49
CA ASP A 311 -10.78 15.73 -25.42
C ASP A 311 -9.71 15.79 -24.32
N ALA A 312 -9.24 14.63 -23.86
CA ALA A 312 -8.21 14.55 -22.83
C ALA A 312 -6.87 15.14 -23.27
N LEU A 313 -6.50 14.98 -24.55
CA LEU A 313 -5.29 15.58 -25.11
C LEU A 313 -5.43 17.10 -25.31
N VAL A 314 -6.62 17.58 -25.68
CA VAL A 314 -6.93 19.01 -25.76
C VAL A 314 -6.88 19.66 -24.38
N GLU A 315 -7.27 18.96 -23.31
CA GLU A 315 -7.07 19.45 -21.94
C GLU A 315 -5.59 19.67 -21.61
N ILE A 316 -4.68 18.82 -22.10
CA ILE A 316 -3.24 19.00 -21.94
C ILE A 316 -2.75 20.24 -22.71
N LEU A 317 -3.15 20.39 -23.98
CA LEU A 317 -2.81 21.57 -24.80
C LEU A 317 -3.26 22.87 -24.14
N ASN A 318 -4.38 22.81 -23.39
CA ASN A 318 -4.94 23.93 -22.65
C ASN A 318 -4.49 24.03 -21.18
N LYS A 319 -3.50 23.24 -20.75
CA LYS A 319 -2.94 23.24 -19.39
C LYS A 319 -3.99 22.97 -18.29
N LYS A 320 -4.98 22.13 -18.60
CA LYS A 320 -6.01 21.65 -17.65
C LYS A 320 -5.76 20.21 -17.18
N ARG A 321 -4.88 19.49 -17.87
CA ARG A 321 -4.47 18.12 -17.54
C ARG A 321 -2.96 17.98 -17.64
N PHE A 322 -2.36 17.33 -16.65
CA PHE A 322 -0.91 17.31 -16.46
C PHE A 322 -0.33 15.91 -16.68
N ILE A 323 0.79 15.85 -17.38
CA ILE A 323 1.42 14.57 -17.77
C ILE A 323 2.35 14.07 -16.67
N THR A 324 2.15 12.83 -16.24
CA THR A 324 3.14 12.04 -15.50
C THR A 324 3.66 10.93 -16.42
N CYS A 325 4.97 10.86 -16.62
CA CYS A 325 5.57 10.11 -17.72
C CYS A 325 6.62 9.12 -17.23
N HIS A 326 6.32 7.82 -17.36
CA HIS A 326 7.29 6.75 -17.14
C HIS A 326 8.46 6.90 -18.10
N SER A 327 9.67 6.96 -17.56
CA SER A 327 10.89 7.16 -18.34
C SER A 327 12.11 6.57 -17.64
N TYR A 328 13.11 6.16 -18.42
CA TYR A 328 14.39 5.70 -17.88
C TYR A 328 15.56 6.41 -18.52
N VAL A 329 15.72 6.29 -19.85
CA VAL A 329 16.93 6.74 -20.55
C VAL A 329 16.86 8.17 -21.07
N GLN A 330 18.01 8.84 -21.03
CA GLN A 330 18.23 10.23 -21.46
C GLN A 330 17.71 10.51 -22.87
N SER A 331 17.95 9.60 -23.81
CA SER A 331 17.62 9.80 -25.23
C SER A 331 16.11 9.95 -25.44
N GLU A 332 15.31 9.15 -24.74
CA GLU A 332 13.85 9.17 -24.82
C GLU A 332 13.27 10.37 -24.06
N ILE A 333 13.82 10.69 -22.89
CA ILE A 333 13.43 11.89 -22.15
C ILE A 333 13.64 13.14 -23.02
N THR A 334 14.82 13.26 -23.66
CA THR A 334 15.12 14.40 -24.54
C THR A 334 14.21 14.44 -25.77
N ALA A 335 13.84 13.28 -26.33
CA ALA A 335 12.88 13.22 -27.44
C ALA A 335 11.48 13.65 -27.01
N ALA A 336 11.00 13.20 -25.85
CA ALA A 336 9.71 13.59 -25.28
C ALA A 336 9.66 15.10 -25.02
N LEU A 337 10.69 15.68 -24.41
CA LEU A 337 10.79 17.14 -24.18
C LEU A 337 10.59 17.93 -25.48
N ARG A 338 11.23 17.53 -26.58
CA ARG A 338 11.06 18.18 -27.90
C ARG A 338 9.63 18.10 -28.43
N VAL A 339 8.89 17.03 -28.14
CA VAL A 339 7.47 16.94 -28.49
C VAL A 339 6.66 17.94 -27.67
N GLY A 340 6.93 18.05 -26.36
CA GLY A 340 6.34 19.08 -25.50
C GLY A 340 6.56 20.49 -26.04
N ASP A 341 7.81 20.80 -26.42
CA ASP A 341 8.18 22.10 -27.02
C ASP A 341 7.44 22.36 -28.34
N LYS A 342 7.33 21.35 -29.22
CA LYS A 342 6.67 21.46 -30.52
C LYS A 342 5.19 21.80 -30.40
N TYR A 343 4.49 21.21 -29.45
CA TYR A 343 3.03 21.37 -29.28
C TYR A 343 2.65 22.36 -28.16
N GLY A 344 3.62 22.87 -27.40
CA GLY A 344 3.43 23.92 -26.40
C GLY A 344 2.90 23.42 -25.05
N PHE A 345 3.24 22.20 -24.64
CA PHE A 345 2.86 21.63 -23.33
C PHE A 345 4.07 21.14 -22.54
N THR A 346 3.88 21.00 -21.22
CA THR A 346 4.92 20.55 -20.29
C THR A 346 4.68 19.10 -19.86
N PHE A 347 5.77 18.33 -19.75
CA PHE A 347 5.75 17.06 -19.03
C PHE A 347 5.90 17.41 -17.55
N ASN A 348 4.81 17.28 -16.79
CA ASN A 348 4.77 17.76 -15.41
C ASN A 348 5.70 16.97 -14.50
N THR A 349 5.66 15.65 -14.59
CA THR A 349 6.55 14.76 -13.84
C THR A 349 7.08 13.67 -14.76
N PHE A 350 8.38 13.38 -14.67
CA PHE A 350 8.94 12.14 -15.20
C PHE A 350 9.10 11.14 -14.05
N THR A 351 8.50 9.96 -14.20
CA THR A 351 8.51 8.90 -13.19
C THR A 351 9.55 7.82 -13.52
N HIS A 352 10.05 7.21 -12.45
CA HIS A 352 11.25 6.37 -12.34
C HIS A 352 12.55 7.10 -12.69
N ILE A 353 12.62 7.67 -13.90
CA ILE A 353 13.65 8.56 -14.43
C ILE A 353 15.08 8.26 -13.94
N LEU A 354 15.51 7.00 -14.12
CA LEU A 354 16.78 6.54 -13.54
C LEU A 354 18.04 7.14 -14.18
N GLU A 355 17.94 7.71 -15.39
CA GLU A 355 18.98 8.57 -15.98
C GLU A 355 18.68 10.09 -15.86
N GLY A 356 17.78 10.48 -14.95
CA GLY A 356 17.39 11.89 -14.76
C GLY A 356 18.59 12.79 -14.45
N TYR A 357 19.59 12.29 -13.73
CA TYR A 357 20.85 12.98 -13.48
C TYR A 357 21.60 13.41 -14.75
N LYS A 358 21.40 12.74 -15.88
CA LYS A 358 22.02 13.10 -17.18
C LYS A 358 21.27 14.23 -17.91
N VAL A 359 20.03 14.50 -17.53
CA VAL A 359 19.12 15.45 -18.21
C VAL A 359 18.51 16.49 -17.27
N ALA A 360 19.00 16.56 -16.04
CA ALA A 360 18.45 17.39 -14.98
C ALA A 360 18.40 18.88 -15.35
N ASP A 361 19.41 19.37 -16.08
CA ASP A 361 19.49 20.72 -16.63
C ASP A 361 18.31 21.04 -17.55
N LYS A 362 18.02 20.13 -18.49
CA LYS A 362 16.94 20.28 -19.48
C LYS A 362 15.58 20.20 -18.81
N MET A 363 15.41 19.27 -17.87
CA MET A 363 14.18 19.16 -17.08
C MET A 363 13.90 20.43 -16.28
N LYS A 364 14.95 21.03 -15.68
CA LYS A 364 14.81 22.26 -14.91
C LYS A 364 14.34 23.42 -15.77
N VAL A 365 14.87 23.53 -17.00
CA VAL A 365 14.43 24.53 -17.99
C VAL A 365 12.99 24.25 -18.45
N HIS A 366 12.62 22.98 -18.64
CA HIS A 366 11.26 22.57 -19.02
C HIS A 366 10.21 22.84 -17.94
N GLY A 367 10.64 22.95 -16.68
CA GLY A 367 9.76 23.04 -15.52
C GLY A 367 9.20 21.70 -15.05
N ALA A 368 9.87 20.59 -15.35
CA ALA A 368 9.43 19.25 -14.92
C ALA A 368 9.86 18.93 -13.48
N SER A 369 9.02 18.15 -12.78
CA SER A 369 9.40 17.41 -11.58
C SER A 369 10.00 16.05 -11.95
N ALA A 370 10.74 15.46 -11.01
CA ALA A 370 11.29 14.11 -11.13
C ALA A 370 10.74 13.24 -10.00
N SER A 371 10.30 12.02 -10.29
CA SER A 371 9.87 11.05 -9.30
C SER A 371 10.63 9.75 -9.56
N THR A 372 11.58 9.41 -8.70
CA THR A 372 12.56 8.34 -8.95
C THR A 372 12.54 7.29 -7.86
N PHE A 373 13.10 6.13 -8.16
CA PHE A 373 13.51 5.20 -7.13
C PHE A 373 14.78 5.70 -6.42
N SER A 374 14.93 5.29 -5.17
CA SER A 374 16.14 5.49 -4.37
C SER A 374 17.28 4.60 -4.83
N ASP A 375 17.03 3.30 -5.05
CA ASP A 375 18.02 2.28 -5.40
C ASP A 375 17.46 1.06 -6.17
N TRP A 376 16.22 1.11 -6.69
CA TRP A 376 15.64 0.00 -7.46
C TRP A 376 15.98 0.09 -8.95
N PHE A 377 16.97 -0.68 -9.40
CA PHE A 377 17.45 -0.71 -10.80
C PHE A 377 18.17 -2.02 -11.16
N TYR A 378 18.81 -2.09 -12.34
CA TYR A 378 19.56 -3.24 -12.88
C TYR A 378 18.74 -4.49 -13.25
N TYR A 379 17.43 -4.34 -13.50
CA TYR A 379 16.54 -5.43 -13.90
C TYR A 379 16.16 -5.41 -15.41
N LYS A 380 16.58 -4.37 -16.15
CA LYS A 380 16.42 -4.19 -17.61
C LYS A 380 17.65 -3.50 -18.20
N VAL A 381 17.79 -3.55 -19.53
CA VAL A 381 18.88 -2.87 -20.24
C VAL A 381 18.79 -1.36 -20.06
N GLU A 382 17.60 -0.77 -20.19
CA GLU A 382 17.36 0.67 -20.00
C GLU A 382 17.64 1.23 -18.60
N VAL A 383 17.93 0.37 -17.61
CA VAL A 383 18.24 0.76 -16.23
C VAL A 383 19.65 0.36 -15.79
N THR A 384 20.53 0.05 -16.74
CA THR A 384 21.92 -0.38 -16.47
C THR A 384 22.78 0.76 -15.92
N ASP A 385 22.56 1.99 -16.40
CA ASP A 385 23.30 3.19 -15.99
C ASP A 385 22.69 3.91 -14.77
N ALA A 386 21.66 3.32 -14.16
CA ALA A 386 21.02 3.87 -12.99
C ALA A 386 22.00 3.93 -11.80
N ILE A 387 21.93 5.00 -11.02
CA ILE A 387 22.77 5.19 -9.83
C ILE A 387 21.94 5.69 -8.65
N ALA A 388 22.29 5.24 -7.45
CA ALA A 388 21.60 5.67 -6.22
C ALA A 388 21.77 7.19 -5.90
N TYR A 389 22.71 7.86 -6.58
CA TYR A 389 22.93 9.30 -6.48
C TYR A 389 21.95 10.12 -7.35
N ASN A 390 21.12 9.48 -8.18
CA ASN A 390 20.25 10.13 -9.16
C ASN A 390 19.39 11.25 -8.54
N ALA A 391 18.63 10.92 -7.50
CA ALA A 391 17.77 11.87 -6.79
C ALA A 391 18.55 13.06 -6.24
N ALA A 392 19.72 12.82 -5.64
CA ALA A 392 20.54 13.85 -5.03
C ALA A 392 21.18 14.79 -6.07
N ILE A 393 21.60 14.26 -7.23
CA ILE A 393 22.13 15.09 -8.33
C ILE A 393 21.01 15.96 -8.89
N MET A 394 19.83 15.40 -9.17
CA MET A 394 18.68 16.16 -9.65
C MET A 394 18.27 17.26 -8.65
N GLN A 395 18.26 16.95 -7.35
CA GLN A 395 17.95 17.94 -6.31
C GLN A 395 18.99 19.07 -6.26
N LYS A 396 20.28 18.76 -6.40
CA LYS A 396 21.36 19.78 -6.45
C LYS A 396 21.27 20.70 -7.66
N VAL A 397 20.75 20.22 -8.80
CA VAL A 397 20.44 21.04 -9.98
C VAL A 397 19.21 21.94 -9.73
N GLY A 398 18.44 21.68 -8.67
CA GLY A 398 17.30 22.48 -8.25
C GLY A 398 15.95 21.96 -8.77
N LEU A 399 15.86 20.69 -9.18
CA LEU A 399 14.60 20.05 -9.53
C LEU A 399 13.74 19.80 -8.28
N ASN A 400 12.43 19.76 -8.46
CA ASN A 400 11.52 19.16 -7.49
C ASN A 400 11.61 17.64 -7.63
N VAL A 401 12.18 16.97 -6.63
CA VAL A 401 12.46 15.52 -6.67
C VAL A 401 11.61 14.78 -5.65
N CYS A 402 10.92 13.75 -6.11
CA CYS A 402 10.12 12.82 -5.31
C CYS A 402 10.81 11.44 -5.29
N ILE A 403 10.59 10.69 -4.22
CA ILE A 403 10.83 9.25 -4.19
C ILE A 403 9.49 8.53 -4.22
N ASN A 404 9.32 7.61 -5.17
CA ASN A 404 8.09 6.83 -5.34
C ASN A 404 8.32 5.35 -5.09
N SER A 405 7.21 4.60 -4.96
CA SER A 405 7.27 3.19 -4.65
C SER A 405 7.20 2.29 -5.87
N ASP A 406 6.25 2.53 -6.79
CA ASP A 406 5.82 1.59 -7.85
C ASP A 406 5.46 0.17 -7.34
N ASP A 407 5.40 -0.02 -6.02
CA ASP A 407 5.21 -1.31 -5.35
C ASP A 407 4.46 -1.14 -4.03
N ALA A 408 3.46 -2.01 -3.81
CA ALA A 408 2.56 -1.92 -2.67
C ALA A 408 3.27 -2.07 -1.32
N GLU A 409 4.34 -2.87 -1.25
CA GLU A 409 5.10 -3.10 -0.03
C GLU A 409 6.15 -2.01 0.22
N MET A 410 6.84 -1.56 -0.83
CA MET A 410 7.79 -0.45 -0.77
C MET A 410 7.10 0.86 -0.36
N ALA A 411 5.85 1.08 -0.79
CA ALA A 411 5.07 2.26 -0.40
C ALA A 411 4.99 2.42 1.13
N ARG A 412 4.94 1.30 1.87
CA ARG A 412 4.91 1.29 3.35
C ARG A 412 6.25 1.68 3.99
N ARG A 413 7.31 1.80 3.19
CA ARG A 413 8.69 2.07 3.60
C ARG A 413 9.27 3.31 2.93
N LEU A 414 8.45 4.16 2.30
CA LEU A 414 8.92 5.39 1.63
C LEU A 414 9.74 6.30 2.56
N ASN A 415 9.49 6.29 3.87
CA ASN A 415 10.32 6.99 4.85
C ASN A 415 11.78 6.46 4.89
N GLN A 416 11.96 5.15 4.74
CA GLN A 416 13.27 4.49 4.65
C GLN A 416 13.91 4.78 3.29
N GLU A 417 13.11 4.77 2.22
CA GLU A 417 13.58 5.11 0.86
C GLU A 417 14.11 6.55 0.78
N ALA A 418 13.42 7.50 1.43
CA ALA A 418 13.92 8.86 1.62
C ALA A 418 15.24 8.87 2.43
N GLY A 419 15.34 8.08 3.50
CA GLY A 419 16.54 7.95 4.31
C GLY A 419 17.78 7.50 3.52
N LYS A 420 17.60 6.66 2.50
CA LYS A 420 18.71 6.25 1.59
C LYS A 420 19.34 7.44 0.86
N ILE A 421 18.57 8.48 0.55
CA ILE A 421 19.08 9.66 -0.18
C ILE A 421 20.07 10.47 0.67
N VAL A 422 19.88 10.47 2.00
CA VAL A 422 20.86 11.02 2.95
C VAL A 422 22.17 10.22 2.83
N ARG A 423 22.10 8.89 2.79
CA ARG A 423 23.26 7.99 2.73
C ARG A 423 24.05 8.08 1.42
N TYR A 424 23.38 8.13 0.28
CA TYR A 424 24.04 8.18 -1.02
C TYR A 424 24.45 9.61 -1.38
N GLY A 425 23.55 10.58 -1.29
CA GLY A 425 23.74 11.92 -1.83
C GLY A 425 24.28 12.98 -0.87
N GLY A 426 24.30 12.69 0.43
CA GLY A 426 24.55 13.68 1.48
C GLY A 426 23.46 14.76 1.55
N VAL A 427 22.25 14.46 1.08
CA VAL A 427 21.10 15.35 1.18
C VAL A 427 20.71 15.48 2.65
N SER A 428 20.39 16.68 3.12
CA SER A 428 19.95 16.87 4.51
C SER A 428 18.67 16.10 4.80
N GLU A 429 18.47 15.68 6.06
CA GLU A 429 17.29 14.92 6.49
C GLU A 429 15.97 15.63 6.17
N GLU A 430 15.91 16.97 6.34
CA GLU A 430 14.71 17.74 6.01
C GLU A 430 14.40 17.70 4.51
N GLU A 431 15.40 17.87 3.65
CA GLU A 431 15.23 17.77 2.19
C GLU A 431 14.88 16.35 1.74
N ALA A 432 15.46 15.32 2.37
CA ALA A 432 15.11 13.92 2.09
C ALA A 432 13.65 13.64 2.48
N LEU A 433 13.20 14.09 3.66
CA LEU A 433 11.81 13.94 4.09
C LEU A 433 10.84 14.65 3.14
N LYS A 434 11.19 15.83 2.61
CA LYS A 434 10.38 16.53 1.59
C LYS A 434 10.17 15.68 0.33
N MET A 435 11.11 14.81 -0.05
CA MET A 435 10.97 13.95 -1.25
C MET A 435 9.82 12.94 -1.17
N VAL A 436 9.29 12.68 0.02
CA VAL A 436 8.13 11.78 0.23
C VAL A 436 6.94 12.49 0.88
N THR A 437 6.97 13.82 0.97
CA THR A 437 5.90 14.64 1.59
C THR A 437 5.61 15.90 0.77
N LEU A 438 6.42 16.96 0.91
CA LEU A 438 6.15 18.24 0.26
C LEU A 438 6.39 18.23 -1.26
N ASN A 439 7.43 17.56 -1.73
CA ASN A 439 7.77 17.52 -3.15
C ASN A 439 6.74 16.76 -3.99
N PRO A 440 6.24 15.58 -3.57
CA PRO A 440 5.11 14.96 -4.26
C PRO A 440 3.84 15.81 -4.17
N ALA A 441 3.57 16.51 -3.06
CA ALA A 441 2.46 17.45 -3.00
C ALA A 441 2.57 18.57 -4.05
N LYS A 442 3.78 19.10 -4.28
CA LYS A 442 4.06 20.09 -5.32
C LYS A 442 3.92 19.51 -6.73
N ALA A 443 4.44 18.32 -6.97
CA ALA A 443 4.33 17.64 -8.27
C ALA A 443 2.85 17.38 -8.63
N LEU A 444 2.00 17.17 -7.63
CA LEU A 444 0.58 16.87 -7.76
C LEU A 444 -0.34 18.09 -7.57
N HIS A 445 0.23 19.30 -7.43
CA HIS A 445 -0.50 20.57 -7.25
C HIS A 445 -1.44 20.62 -6.03
N VAL A 446 -1.09 19.91 -4.95
CA VAL A 446 -1.85 19.87 -3.69
C VAL A 446 -1.03 20.33 -2.48
N ASP A 447 0.11 20.98 -2.72
CA ASP A 447 0.98 21.52 -1.66
C ASP A 447 0.36 22.68 -0.89
N ASN A 448 -0.75 23.27 -1.36
CA ASN A 448 -1.57 24.18 -0.57
C ASN A 448 -2.40 23.47 0.52
N LYS A 449 -2.65 22.16 0.38
CA LYS A 449 -3.49 21.36 1.27
C LYS A 449 -2.68 20.41 2.16
N VAL A 450 -1.65 19.76 1.62
CA VAL A 450 -0.91 18.68 2.29
C VAL A 450 0.62 18.83 2.14
N GLY A 451 1.39 17.83 2.59
CA GLY A 451 2.85 17.73 2.38
C GLY A 451 3.73 18.50 3.37
N SER A 452 3.16 19.34 4.24
CA SER A 452 3.88 20.04 5.31
C SER A 452 2.97 20.27 6.52
N ILE A 453 3.58 20.55 7.69
CA ILE A 453 2.85 20.89 8.92
C ILE A 453 2.77 22.40 9.04
N LYS A 454 1.64 22.95 8.59
CA LYS A 454 1.36 24.39 8.61
C LYS A 454 -0.10 24.63 8.98
N VAL A 455 -0.36 25.66 9.78
CA VAL A 455 -1.73 26.04 10.16
C VAL A 455 -2.59 26.26 8.91
N GLY A 456 -3.79 25.68 8.90
CA GLY A 456 -4.76 25.75 7.81
C GLY A 456 -4.67 24.59 6.80
N LYS A 457 -3.57 23.84 6.77
CA LYS A 457 -3.45 22.62 5.96
C LYS A 457 -4.30 21.48 6.53
N ASP A 458 -4.57 20.49 5.69
CA ASP A 458 -5.27 19.27 6.07
C ASP A 458 -4.49 18.55 7.18
N ALA A 459 -5.21 17.97 8.13
CA ALA A 459 -4.63 17.19 9.22
C ALA A 459 -4.23 15.78 8.75
N ASP A 460 -3.33 15.74 7.76
CA ASP A 460 -2.70 14.54 7.23
C ASP A 460 -1.32 14.41 7.88
N ILE A 461 -1.25 13.63 8.96
CA ILE A 461 -0.14 13.65 9.93
C ILE A 461 0.26 12.23 10.32
N VAL A 462 1.55 12.02 10.55
CA VAL A 462 2.09 10.78 11.11
C VAL A 462 2.78 11.06 12.44
N LEU A 463 2.46 10.27 13.45
CA LEU A 463 3.21 10.20 14.71
C LEU A 463 4.14 8.98 14.65
N TRP A 464 5.43 9.21 14.75
CA TRP A 464 6.48 8.19 14.68
C TRP A 464 7.06 7.88 16.06
N SER A 465 7.37 6.60 16.29
CA SER A 465 8.02 6.13 17.51
C SER A 465 9.47 6.62 17.68
N ASP A 466 10.12 7.00 16.58
CA ASP A 466 11.53 7.34 16.49
C ASP A 466 11.74 8.29 15.29
N HIS A 467 12.98 8.66 14.99
CA HIS A 467 13.37 9.51 13.88
C HIS A 467 12.76 9.03 12.55
N PRO A 468 11.99 9.84 11.80
CA PRO A 468 11.14 9.36 10.72
C PRO A 468 11.89 8.68 9.56
N LEU A 469 13.15 9.05 9.29
CA LEU A 469 13.98 8.41 8.25
C LEU A 469 14.69 7.12 8.71
N SER A 470 14.51 6.70 9.96
CA SER A 470 15.14 5.52 10.53
C SER A 470 14.40 4.24 10.12
N ILE A 471 15.15 3.15 9.89
CA ILE A 471 14.58 1.81 9.71
C ILE A 471 13.88 1.28 10.97
N TYR A 472 14.19 1.84 12.15
CA TYR A 472 13.57 1.47 13.43
C TYR A 472 12.27 2.24 13.69
N ALA A 473 12.01 3.32 12.94
CA ALA A 473 10.82 4.13 13.12
C ALA A 473 9.56 3.35 12.71
N LYS A 474 8.55 3.44 13.56
CA LYS A 474 7.23 2.86 13.35
C LYS A 474 6.20 3.98 13.38
N SER A 475 5.28 4.00 12.42
CA SER A 475 4.08 4.83 12.55
C SER A 475 3.27 4.30 13.73
N GLU A 476 3.16 5.11 14.78
CA GLU A 476 2.27 4.86 15.91
C GLU A 476 0.84 5.17 15.52
N LYS A 477 0.65 6.31 14.84
CA LYS A 477 -0.64 6.75 14.33
C LYS A 477 -0.48 7.44 12.98
N THR A 478 -1.36 7.12 12.04
CA THR A 478 -1.49 7.83 10.77
C THR A 478 -2.89 8.42 10.70
N ILE A 479 -2.92 9.73 10.52
CA ILE A 479 -4.11 10.57 10.58
C ILE A 479 -4.32 11.14 9.18
N VAL A 480 -5.54 11.02 8.66
CA VAL A 480 -5.95 11.56 7.35
C VAL A 480 -7.22 12.37 7.56
N ASP A 481 -7.24 13.62 7.11
CA ASP A 481 -8.35 14.55 7.35
C ASP A 481 -8.72 14.70 8.85
N GLY A 482 -7.75 14.56 9.75
CA GLY A 482 -7.98 14.60 11.20
C GLY A 482 -8.66 13.36 11.78
N ILE A 483 -8.77 12.28 11.00
CA ILE A 483 -9.31 10.98 11.42
C ILE A 483 -8.14 9.99 11.60
N VAL A 484 -8.10 9.29 12.73
CA VAL A 484 -7.08 8.25 12.99
C VAL A 484 -7.46 6.96 12.25
N TYR A 485 -6.98 6.80 11.02
CA TYR A 485 -7.20 5.59 10.21
C TYR A 485 -6.22 4.46 10.54
N TRP A 486 -5.06 4.77 11.11
CA TRP A 486 -4.13 3.76 11.62
C TRP A 486 -3.73 4.09 13.04
N ASP A 487 -3.78 3.07 13.90
CA ASP A 487 -3.33 3.11 15.27
C ASP A 487 -2.69 1.76 15.60
N ARG A 488 -1.39 1.76 15.89
CA ARG A 488 -0.61 0.54 16.10
C ARG A 488 -1.13 -0.31 17.25
N GLU A 489 -1.61 0.30 18.33
CA GLU A 489 -2.18 -0.42 19.47
C GLU A 489 -3.50 -1.10 19.07
N LYS A 490 -4.35 -0.39 18.34
CA LYS A 490 -5.62 -0.96 17.82
C LYS A 490 -5.38 -2.08 16.82
N ASP A 491 -4.37 -1.98 15.96
CA ASP A 491 -3.99 -3.06 15.03
C ASP A 491 -3.60 -4.34 15.80
N LEU A 492 -2.79 -4.22 16.86
CA LEU A 492 -2.42 -5.37 17.69
C LEU A 492 -3.64 -6.03 18.36
N GLU A 493 -4.63 -5.24 18.78
CA GLU A 493 -5.91 -5.76 19.28
C GLU A 493 -6.73 -6.41 18.16
N GLN A 494 -6.78 -5.79 16.98
CA GLN A 494 -7.53 -6.28 15.83
C GLN A 494 -6.99 -7.63 15.36
N ARG A 495 -5.66 -7.82 15.32
CA ARG A 495 -5.03 -9.11 14.99
C ARG A 495 -5.47 -10.24 15.91
N LYS A 496 -5.64 -9.97 17.21
CA LYS A 496 -6.16 -10.96 18.17
C LYS A 496 -7.62 -11.31 17.86
N LYS A 497 -8.45 -10.31 17.52
CA LYS A 497 -9.85 -10.52 17.11
C LYS A 497 -9.94 -11.34 15.81
N ILE A 498 -9.12 -11.01 14.81
CA ILE A 498 -9.03 -11.74 13.55
C ILE A 498 -8.66 -13.21 13.80
N GLN A 499 -7.65 -13.46 14.64
CA GLN A 499 -7.25 -14.83 14.98
C GLN A 499 -8.40 -15.61 15.65
N ALA A 500 -9.10 -14.99 16.61
CA ALA A 500 -10.24 -15.60 17.28
C ALA A 500 -11.41 -15.88 16.30
N GLU A 501 -11.68 -14.97 15.37
CA GLU A 501 -12.73 -15.13 14.37
C GLU A 501 -12.38 -16.22 13.36
N ARG A 502 -11.13 -16.24 12.87
CA ARG A 502 -10.61 -17.31 12.02
C ARG A 502 -10.76 -18.67 12.68
N PHE A 503 -10.45 -18.76 13.98
CA PHE A 503 -10.63 -19.98 14.75
C PHE A 503 -12.11 -20.39 14.81
N ARG A 504 -13.01 -19.46 15.14
CA ARG A 504 -14.47 -19.70 15.20
C ARG A 504 -15.00 -20.21 13.86
N LEU A 505 -14.62 -19.59 12.74
CA LEU A 505 -15.01 -20.01 11.39
C LEU A 505 -14.48 -21.39 11.05
N THR A 506 -13.23 -21.68 11.40
CA THR A 506 -12.63 -23.01 11.22
C THR A 506 -13.41 -24.09 11.97
N GLN A 507 -13.79 -23.83 13.23
CA GLN A 507 -14.61 -24.76 14.02
C GLN A 507 -16.00 -24.97 13.41
N LYS A 508 -16.63 -23.90 12.90
CA LYS A 508 -17.90 -24.00 12.18
C LYS A 508 -17.78 -24.90 10.95
N LEU A 509 -16.74 -24.71 10.14
CA LEU A 509 -16.47 -25.54 8.94
C LEU A 509 -16.22 -27.01 9.30
N ILE A 510 -15.47 -27.29 10.37
CA ILE A 510 -15.26 -28.67 10.86
C ILE A 510 -16.58 -29.30 11.32
N GLY A 511 -17.42 -28.55 12.04
CA GLY A 511 -18.74 -28.98 12.48
C GLY A 511 -19.65 -29.37 11.31
N GLU A 512 -19.78 -28.48 10.32
CA GLU A 512 -20.60 -28.71 9.12
C GLU A 512 -20.13 -29.96 8.34
N LYS A 513 -18.80 -30.15 8.21
CA LYS A 513 -18.21 -31.33 7.57
C LYS A 513 -18.62 -32.64 8.25
N ARG A 514 -18.74 -32.65 9.58
CA ARG A 514 -19.15 -33.84 10.36
C ARG A 514 -20.64 -34.16 10.19
N THR A 515 -21.48 -33.17 9.98
CA THR A 515 -22.95 -33.33 9.97
C THR A 515 -23.57 -33.66 8.61
N GLY A 516 -22.77 -33.81 7.55
CA GLY A 516 -23.23 -34.30 6.23
C GLY A 516 -24.33 -33.45 5.60
N GLY A 517 -24.39 -32.14 5.88
CA GLY A 517 -25.43 -31.24 5.37
C GLY A 517 -25.39 -31.09 3.83
N PRO A 518 -26.53 -30.73 3.19
CA PRO A 518 -26.57 -30.45 1.76
C PRO A 518 -25.79 -29.15 1.49
N GLY A 519 -24.53 -29.31 1.08
CA GLY A 519 -23.56 -28.23 0.97
C GLY A 519 -22.21 -28.72 1.50
N ALA A 520 -21.57 -29.64 0.76
CA ALA A 520 -20.27 -30.18 1.13
C ALA A 520 -19.29 -29.03 1.42
N VAL A 521 -18.69 -29.02 2.62
CA VAL A 521 -17.61 -28.11 2.97
C VAL A 521 -16.51 -28.31 1.93
N ARG A 522 -16.41 -27.38 0.99
CA ARG A 522 -15.34 -27.39 -0.01
C ARG A 522 -14.02 -27.10 0.71
N PRO A 523 -12.92 -27.79 0.37
CA PRO A 523 -11.60 -27.38 0.84
C PRO A 523 -11.41 -25.89 0.56
N ALA A 524 -10.84 -25.17 1.53
CA ALA A 524 -10.45 -23.77 1.31
C ALA A 524 -9.58 -23.71 0.06
N GLN A 525 -10.04 -22.96 -0.94
CA GLN A 525 -9.24 -22.62 -2.10
C GLN A 525 -8.52 -21.31 -1.78
N PRO A 526 -7.29 -21.11 -2.27
CA PRO A 526 -6.66 -19.79 -2.24
C PRO A 526 -7.62 -18.77 -2.84
N SER A 527 -7.76 -17.62 -2.18
CA SER A 527 -8.33 -16.44 -2.86
C SER A 527 -7.20 -15.80 -3.67
N TRP A 528 -7.49 -15.48 -4.92
CA TRP A 528 -6.55 -14.80 -5.80
C TRP A 528 -6.68 -13.30 -5.57
N GLN A 529 -5.62 -12.66 -5.08
CA GLN A 529 -5.51 -11.21 -5.10
C GLN A 529 -4.38 -10.84 -6.05
N ILE A 530 -4.72 -10.13 -7.13
CA ILE A 530 -3.76 -9.68 -8.13
C ILE A 530 -3.10 -8.40 -7.60
N LEU A 531 -1.78 -8.44 -7.40
CA LEU A 531 -0.98 -7.24 -7.18
C LEU A 531 -0.60 -6.70 -8.56
N LEU A 532 -1.14 -5.54 -8.90
CA LEU A 532 -0.95 -4.96 -10.21
C LEU A 532 0.33 -4.13 -10.23
N SER A 533 1.16 -4.38 -11.23
CA SER A 533 2.42 -3.69 -11.48
C SER A 533 2.32 -2.76 -12.70
N CYS A 534 3.34 -1.92 -12.89
CA CYS A 534 3.43 -1.00 -14.01
C CYS A 534 3.38 -1.72 -15.39
N GLY A 535 3.82 -2.97 -15.49
CA GLY A 535 3.87 -3.71 -16.77
C GLY A 535 2.59 -4.47 -17.13
N ASP A 536 1.66 -4.61 -16.19
CA ASP A 536 0.60 -5.63 -16.28
C ASP A 536 -0.50 -5.20 -17.26
N HIS A 537 -0.71 -6.00 -18.30
CA HIS A 537 -1.73 -5.79 -19.33
C HIS A 537 -2.52 -7.07 -19.64
N GLU A 538 -2.25 -8.15 -18.91
CA GLU A 538 -2.93 -9.43 -18.99
C GLU A 538 -3.94 -9.57 -17.84
N HIS A 539 -5.06 -10.24 -18.10
CA HIS A 539 -6.13 -10.49 -17.13
C HIS A 539 -6.02 -11.87 -16.43
N GLU A 540 -4.84 -12.52 -16.41
CA GLU A 540 -4.70 -13.88 -15.85
C GLU A 540 -3.53 -14.08 -14.88
N ASP A 541 -3.86 -14.81 -13.80
CA ASP A 541 -3.07 -15.69 -12.92
C ASP A 541 -1.92 -15.13 -12.07
N GLY A 542 -2.30 -14.26 -11.13
CA GLY A 542 -2.13 -14.46 -9.68
C GLY A 542 -0.76 -14.89 -9.11
N LEU A 543 -0.17 -14.01 -8.28
CA LEU A 543 0.84 -14.39 -7.29
C LEU A 543 0.20 -15.09 -6.09
N TYR A 544 0.82 -16.18 -5.61
CA TYR A 544 0.40 -16.90 -4.42
C TYR A 544 0.55 -16.02 -3.16
N THR A 545 -0.53 -15.38 -2.69
CA THR A 545 -0.60 -15.05 -1.26
C THR A 545 -1.06 -16.30 -0.53
N VAL A 546 -0.12 -17.22 -0.29
CA VAL A 546 -0.27 -18.10 0.87
C VAL A 546 -0.25 -17.16 2.06
N GLU A 547 -1.31 -17.13 2.87
CA GLU A 547 -1.13 -16.75 4.27
C GLU A 547 -0.10 -17.74 4.83
N LEU A 548 1.18 -17.39 4.71
CA LEU A 548 2.25 -18.14 5.33
C LEU A 548 1.90 -18.13 6.81
N GLN A 549 1.54 -19.29 7.34
CA GLN A 549 1.78 -19.54 8.75
C GLN A 549 3.22 -19.09 8.98
N GLU A 550 3.44 -18.11 9.85
CA GLU A 550 4.76 -17.82 10.38
C GLU A 550 5.33 -19.11 10.98
N GLY A 551 6.05 -19.84 10.14
CA GLY A 551 6.88 -20.98 10.42
C GLY A 551 8.29 -20.53 10.12
N GLU A 552 9.13 -20.60 11.14
CA GLU A 552 10.53 -20.20 11.12
C GLU A 552 11.24 -20.69 9.85
N SER A 553 11.85 -19.77 9.11
CA SER A 553 12.88 -20.09 8.14
C SER A 553 13.97 -20.90 8.86
N LYS A 554 14.11 -22.16 8.48
CA LYS A 554 15.34 -22.90 8.79
C LYS A 554 16.32 -22.62 7.67
N ASP A 555 17.31 -21.79 7.97
CA ASP A 555 18.52 -21.69 7.19
C ASP A 555 19.18 -23.07 7.07
N LYS A 556 19.61 -23.39 5.86
CA LYS A 556 20.78 -24.23 5.60
C LYS A 556 21.77 -23.41 4.80
#